data_AF-A0A9X2FQB4-F1
#
_entry.id   AF-A0A9X2FQB4-F1
#
_cell.length_a   1.000
_cell.length_b   1.000
_cell.length_c   1.000
_cell.angle_alpha   90.00
_cell.angle_beta   90.00
_cell.angle_gamma   90.00
#
_symmetry.space_group_name_H-M   'P 1'
#
loop_
_entity.id
_entity.type
_entity.pdbx_description
1 polymer ?
#
loop_
_entity_poly.entity_id
_entity_poly.type
_entity_poly.pdbx_seq_one_letter_code
_entity_poly.pdbx_strand_id
1 'polypeptide(L)'
;MRLGMKIGGVLAALMLAGCADVERRVMPLLESVALPPIAPPASDLRALPEPEPFAAEYAEHPFEMGPMSVIAPDRRGKMATWQLIPCRDGRAICVDGHAGQLSVAGETYVVSGVHGMSFHLMTGGGGFVTRSGGGKFADWQAPLAWEHVPAIELSALREARAPAGRAMPMK
;
A
#
# COMPACT_ATOMS: atom_id res chain seq x y z
N MET A 1 53.56 51.61 -17.06
CA MET A 1 54.23 51.01 -15.89
C MET A 1 53.18 50.73 -14.82
N ARG A 2 52.96 49.46 -14.48
CA ARG A 2 52.00 49.02 -13.47
C ARG A 2 52.75 48.74 -12.18
N LEU A 3 52.49 49.50 -11.13
CA LEU A 3 53.02 49.25 -9.79
C LEU A 3 52.01 48.36 -9.05
N GLY A 4 52.42 47.12 -8.77
CA GLY A 4 51.63 46.17 -8.01
C GLY A 4 51.65 46.48 -6.52
N MET A 5 50.52 46.25 -5.85
CA MET A 5 50.49 46.18 -4.40
C MET A 5 49.72 44.92 -4.01
N LYS A 6 50.49 43.90 -3.62
CA LYS A 6 50.00 42.67 -2.99
C LYS A 6 49.64 43.02 -1.55
N ILE A 7 48.36 43.10 -1.24
CA ILE A 7 47.84 43.14 0.14
C ILE A 7 47.00 41.88 0.31
N GLY A 8 47.66 40.73 0.21
CA GLY A 8 47.10 39.43 0.56
C GLY A 8 47.82 38.97 1.82
N GLY A 9 47.10 38.83 2.93
CA GLY A 9 47.60 38.15 4.12
C GLY A 9 47.69 39.01 5.37
N VAL A 10 46.55 39.50 5.89
CA VAL A 10 46.43 39.82 7.34
C VAL A 10 45.04 39.45 7.91
N LEU A 11 43.99 39.33 7.08
CA LEU A 11 42.62 39.10 7.56
C LEU A 11 42.31 37.70 8.11
N ALA A 12 43.22 36.72 7.99
CA ALA A 12 42.97 35.37 8.51
C ALA A 12 43.31 35.19 10.00
N ALA A 13 44.00 36.15 10.64
CA ALA A 13 44.47 35.99 12.02
C ALA A 13 43.50 36.50 13.10
N LEU A 14 42.46 37.25 12.72
CA LEU A 14 41.49 37.83 13.68
C LEU A 14 40.23 36.96 13.92
N MET A 15 40.09 35.85 13.21
CA MET A 15 38.93 34.94 13.32
C MET A 15 39.21 33.68 14.16
N LEU A 16 40.19 33.73 15.08
CA LEU A 16 40.51 32.62 15.99
C LEU A 16 40.38 32.97 17.49
N ALA A 17 39.92 34.17 17.83
CA ALA A 17 39.80 34.65 19.21
C ALA A 17 38.36 34.60 19.77
N GLY A 18 37.52 33.68 19.27
CA GLY A 18 36.08 33.67 19.55
C GLY A 18 35.51 32.43 20.27
N CYS A 19 36.34 31.57 20.88
CA CYS A 19 35.86 30.35 21.56
C CYS A 19 36.46 30.15 22.95
N ALA A 20 36.73 31.23 23.69
CA ALA A 20 37.22 31.14 25.06
C ALA A 20 36.43 32.10 25.96
N ASP A 21 35.12 31.86 26.10
CA ASP A 21 34.39 32.09 27.34
C ASP A 21 32.95 31.59 27.19
N VAL A 22 32.81 30.27 27.27
CA VAL A 22 31.58 29.69 27.76
C VAL A 22 31.94 29.17 29.14
N GLU A 23 31.73 30.04 30.14
CA GLU A 23 31.64 29.63 31.54
C GLU A 23 30.73 28.42 31.58
N ARG A 24 31.35 27.25 31.76
CA ARG A 24 30.65 26.02 32.02
C ARG A 24 30.07 26.21 33.41
N ARG A 25 28.85 26.74 33.51
CA ARG A 25 28.04 26.64 34.73
C ARG A 25 27.98 25.15 35.05
N VAL A 26 28.85 24.72 35.95
CA VAL A 26 28.75 23.44 36.63
C VAL A 26 27.52 23.62 37.50
N MET A 27 26.35 23.34 36.92
CA MET A 27 25.22 22.92 37.72
C MET A 27 25.74 21.74 38.53
N PRO A 28 25.68 21.77 39.87
CA PRO A 28 25.94 20.56 40.63
C PRO A 28 25.00 19.53 40.04
N LEU A 29 25.58 18.46 39.47
CA LEU A 29 24.83 17.26 39.17
C LEU A 29 24.11 16.95 40.47
N LEU A 30 22.79 17.17 40.49
CA LEU A 30 21.94 16.47 41.41
C LEU A 30 22.35 15.01 41.21
N GLU A 31 22.95 14.43 42.26
CA GLU A 31 23.28 13.02 42.32
C GLU A 31 22.11 12.28 41.70
N SER A 32 22.34 11.73 40.52
CA SER A 32 21.40 10.84 39.87
C SER A 32 21.28 9.69 40.85
N VAL A 33 20.24 9.72 41.68
CA VAL A 33 19.85 8.57 42.48
C VAL A 33 19.68 7.47 41.46
N ALA A 34 20.66 6.56 41.42
CA ALA A 34 20.60 5.40 40.57
C ALA A 34 19.37 4.62 41.02
N LEU A 35 18.26 4.84 40.31
CA LEU A 35 17.05 4.07 40.55
C LEU A 35 17.46 2.60 40.41
N PRO A 36 17.09 1.74 41.38
CA PRO A 36 17.36 0.32 41.24
C PRO A 36 16.81 -0.12 39.88
N PRO A 37 17.52 -1.01 39.15
CA PRO A 37 17.04 -1.47 37.86
C PRO A 37 15.64 -2.03 38.06
N ILE A 38 14.65 -1.44 37.37
CA ILE A 38 13.29 -1.96 37.34
C ILE A 38 13.39 -3.28 36.58
N ALA A 39 13.53 -4.38 37.30
CA ALA A 39 13.39 -5.70 36.72
C ALA A 39 11.92 -5.87 36.32
N PRO A 40 11.62 -6.27 35.07
CA PRO A 40 10.25 -6.67 34.73
C PRO A 40 9.84 -7.79 35.68
N PRO A 41 8.55 -7.86 36.08
CA PRO A 41 8.08 -8.97 36.90
C PRO A 41 8.45 -10.27 36.18
N ALA A 42 9.14 -11.16 36.91
CA ALA A 42 9.43 -12.51 36.44
C ALA A 42 8.13 -13.32 36.44
N SER A 43 7.25 -13.02 35.51
CA SER A 43 6.18 -13.92 35.12
C SER A 43 6.76 -14.91 34.13
N ASP A 44 6.54 -16.19 34.33
CA ASP A 44 6.70 -17.18 33.27
C ASP A 44 5.77 -16.78 32.12
N LEU A 45 6.33 -16.10 31.10
CA LEU A 45 5.65 -15.91 29.84
C LEU A 45 5.49 -17.30 29.25
N ARG A 46 4.31 -17.89 29.46
CA ARG A 46 3.91 -19.07 28.72
C ARG A 46 3.89 -18.64 27.27
N ALA A 47 4.91 -19.03 26.51
CA ALA A 47 4.91 -18.87 25.07
C ALA A 47 3.60 -19.48 24.59
N LEU A 48 2.70 -18.64 24.09
CA LEU A 48 1.57 -19.15 23.34
C LEU A 48 2.19 -19.94 22.19
N PRO A 49 1.68 -21.15 21.89
CA PRO A 49 2.15 -21.87 20.71
C PRO A 49 2.09 -20.90 19.52
N GLU A 50 3.14 -20.90 18.69
CA GLU A 50 3.07 -20.14 17.45
C GLU A 50 1.77 -20.53 16.75
N PRO A 51 0.96 -19.54 16.32
CA PRO A 51 -0.26 -19.87 15.60
C PRO A 51 0.13 -20.78 14.45
N GLU A 52 -0.52 -21.94 14.35
CA GLU A 52 -0.27 -22.81 13.20
C GLU A 52 -0.42 -21.95 11.94
N PRO A 53 0.49 -22.09 10.95
CA PRO A 53 0.34 -21.36 9.70
C PRO A 53 -1.09 -21.62 9.22
N PHE A 54 -1.84 -20.54 8.93
CA PHE A 54 -3.21 -20.65 8.45
C PHE A 54 -3.25 -21.77 7.41
N ALA A 55 -4.02 -22.83 7.70
CA ALA A 55 -3.96 -24.04 6.90
C ALA A 55 -4.23 -23.69 5.42
N ALA A 56 -3.55 -24.37 4.51
CA ALA A 56 -3.61 -24.07 3.07
C ALA A 56 -5.06 -24.11 2.51
N GLU A 57 -5.96 -24.83 3.17
CA GLU A 57 -7.40 -24.86 2.92
C GLU A 57 -8.13 -23.53 3.15
N TYR A 58 -7.51 -22.55 3.82
CA TYR A 58 -8.02 -21.18 3.97
C TYR A 58 -7.43 -20.20 2.95
N ALA A 59 -6.65 -20.69 1.98
CA ALA A 59 -6.05 -19.86 0.95
C ALA A 59 -7.10 -19.55 -0.14
N GLU A 60 -7.89 -18.50 0.08
CA GLU A 60 -8.91 -18.09 -0.89
C GLU A 60 -8.29 -17.70 -2.24
N HIS A 61 -8.81 -18.27 -3.32
CA HIS A 61 -8.37 -17.94 -4.67
C HIS A 61 -9.19 -16.78 -5.26
N PRO A 62 -8.56 -15.86 -6.02
CA PRO A 62 -9.28 -14.83 -6.75
C PRO A 62 -10.38 -15.41 -7.65
N PHE A 63 -11.56 -14.81 -7.60
CA PHE A 63 -12.74 -15.16 -8.40
C PHE A 63 -13.40 -16.51 -8.10
N GLU A 64 -12.93 -17.28 -7.12
CA GLU A 64 -13.49 -18.59 -6.78
C GLU A 64 -14.96 -18.48 -6.35
N MET A 65 -15.30 -17.45 -5.57
CA MET A 65 -16.69 -17.19 -5.14
C MET A 65 -17.40 -16.13 -6.01
N GLY A 66 -16.83 -15.76 -7.16
CA GLY A 66 -17.41 -14.82 -8.11
C GLY A 66 -16.79 -13.42 -8.09
N PRO A 67 -17.58 -12.34 -8.26
CA PRO A 67 -17.05 -10.97 -8.23
C PRO A 67 -16.33 -10.62 -6.94
N MET A 68 -15.32 -9.77 -7.06
CA MET A 68 -14.50 -9.33 -5.94
C MET A 68 -14.32 -7.81 -5.93
N SER A 69 -14.06 -7.26 -4.75
CA SER A 69 -13.64 -5.88 -4.53
C SER A 69 -12.14 -5.83 -4.32
N VAL A 70 -11.49 -4.85 -4.93
CA VAL A 70 -10.06 -4.57 -4.78
C VAL A 70 -9.91 -3.18 -4.18
N ILE A 71 -9.10 -3.07 -3.14
CA ILE A 71 -8.84 -1.82 -2.43
C ILE A 71 -7.35 -1.49 -2.60
N ALA A 72 -7.06 -0.34 -3.20
CA ALA A 72 -5.69 0.17 -3.35
C ALA A 72 -5.69 1.70 -3.54
N PRO A 73 -4.54 2.37 -3.44
CA PRO A 73 -4.44 3.79 -3.80
C PRO A 73 -4.74 4.01 -5.30
N ASP A 74 -5.50 5.06 -5.62
CA ASP A 74 -5.72 5.56 -6.96
C ASP A 74 -4.47 6.29 -7.50
N ARG A 75 -4.56 6.81 -8.73
CA ARG A 75 -3.47 7.54 -9.38
C ARG A 75 -3.03 8.82 -8.65
N ARG A 76 -3.83 9.32 -7.71
CA ARG A 76 -3.56 10.49 -6.88
C ARG A 76 -3.16 10.10 -5.46
N GLY A 77 -2.95 8.81 -5.20
CA GLY A 77 -2.61 8.27 -3.89
C GLY A 77 -3.80 8.19 -2.91
N LYS A 78 -5.04 8.40 -3.37
CA LYS A 78 -6.23 8.28 -2.53
C LYS A 78 -6.72 6.84 -2.54
N MET A 79 -7.08 6.29 -1.39
CA MET A 79 -7.68 4.95 -1.35
C MET A 79 -8.95 4.89 -2.19
N ALA A 80 -9.06 3.87 -3.02
CA ALA A 80 -10.20 3.59 -3.87
C ALA A 80 -10.52 2.10 -3.85
N THR A 81 -11.78 1.79 -4.14
CA THR A 81 -12.29 0.43 -4.25
C THR A 81 -12.80 0.22 -5.68
N TRP A 82 -12.38 -0.88 -6.30
CA TRP A 82 -12.82 -1.30 -7.63
C TRP A 82 -13.50 -2.66 -7.55
N GLN A 83 -14.53 -2.87 -8.36
CA GLN A 83 -15.15 -4.19 -8.50
C GLN A 83 -14.63 -4.88 -9.76
N LEU A 84 -14.15 -6.11 -9.59
CA LEU A 84 -13.72 -6.98 -10.68
C LEU A 84 -14.74 -8.09 -10.85
N ILE A 85 -15.42 -8.10 -11.99
CA ILE A 85 -16.54 -9.00 -12.26
C ILE A 85 -16.11 -9.97 -13.37
N PRO A 86 -15.96 -11.28 -13.08
CA PRO A 86 -15.65 -12.26 -14.11
C PRO A 86 -16.79 -12.35 -15.12
N CYS A 87 -16.44 -12.43 -16.40
CA CYS A 87 -17.35 -12.53 -17.52
C CYS A 87 -16.77 -13.42 -18.61
N ARG A 88 -17.56 -13.72 -19.66
CA ARG A 88 -17.18 -14.63 -20.75
C ARG A 88 -16.69 -15.99 -20.21
N ASP A 89 -17.52 -16.60 -19.36
CA ASP A 89 -17.24 -17.87 -18.68
C ASP A 89 -15.93 -17.84 -17.87
N GLY A 90 -15.65 -16.70 -17.22
CA GLY A 90 -14.45 -16.52 -16.38
C GLY A 90 -13.17 -16.23 -17.15
N ARG A 91 -13.20 -16.08 -18.48
CA ARG A 91 -12.00 -15.79 -19.29
C ARG A 91 -11.62 -14.31 -19.35
N ALA A 92 -12.47 -13.42 -18.83
CA ALA A 92 -12.28 -11.98 -18.88
C ALA A 92 -12.86 -11.30 -17.64
N ILE A 93 -12.43 -10.07 -17.37
CA ILE A 93 -13.01 -9.21 -16.33
C ILE A 93 -13.77 -8.06 -16.99
N CYS A 94 -15.05 -7.91 -16.68
CA CYS A 94 -15.90 -6.88 -17.26
C CYS A 94 -16.13 -5.72 -16.29
N VAL A 95 -15.85 -4.51 -16.76
CA VAL A 95 -16.06 -3.25 -16.03
C VAL A 95 -16.70 -2.26 -16.99
N ASP A 96 -17.86 -1.70 -16.61
CA ASP A 96 -18.56 -0.66 -17.39
C ASP A 96 -18.68 -0.98 -18.89
N GLY A 97 -19.06 -2.22 -19.21
CA GLY A 97 -19.23 -2.70 -20.60
C GLY A 97 -17.93 -3.02 -21.35
N HIS A 98 -16.77 -2.81 -20.74
CA HIS A 98 -15.45 -3.12 -21.31
C HIS A 98 -14.88 -4.39 -20.71
N ALA A 99 -14.29 -5.24 -21.55
CA ALA A 99 -13.64 -6.49 -21.13
C ALA A 99 -12.12 -6.30 -21.06
N GLY A 100 -11.56 -6.43 -19.86
CA GLY A 100 -10.13 -6.62 -19.66
C GLY A 100 -9.71 -8.08 -19.78
N GLN A 101 -8.39 -8.28 -19.72
CA GLN A 101 -7.79 -9.61 -19.80
C GLN A 101 -7.58 -10.17 -18.40
N LEU A 102 -7.91 -11.43 -18.23
CA LEU A 102 -7.52 -12.24 -17.08
C LEU A 102 -6.46 -13.25 -17.55
N SER A 103 -5.36 -13.33 -16.82
CA SER A 103 -4.32 -14.33 -17.04
C SER A 103 -3.79 -14.83 -15.69
N VAL A 104 -3.13 -15.98 -15.69
CA VAL A 104 -2.53 -16.57 -14.49
C VAL A 104 -1.04 -16.77 -14.74
N ALA A 105 -0.21 -16.30 -13.82
CA ALA A 105 1.24 -16.42 -13.86
C ALA A 105 1.74 -16.98 -12.51
N GLY A 106 2.00 -18.29 -12.47
CA GLY A 106 2.22 -18.99 -11.21
C GLY A 106 0.96 -18.92 -10.34
N GLU A 107 1.11 -18.48 -9.09
CA GLU A 107 0.02 -18.32 -8.12
C GLU A 107 -0.65 -16.92 -8.20
N THR A 108 -0.32 -16.11 -9.20
CA THR A 108 -0.82 -14.74 -9.32
C THR A 108 -1.80 -14.61 -10.49
N TYR A 109 -3.00 -14.10 -10.19
CA TYR A 109 -4.00 -13.74 -11.18
C TYR A 109 -3.75 -12.30 -11.62
N VAL A 110 -3.54 -12.09 -12.90
CA VAL A 110 -3.26 -10.77 -13.48
C VAL A 110 -4.46 -10.30 -14.28
N VAL A 111 -5.10 -9.25 -13.79
CA VAL A 111 -6.18 -8.54 -14.47
C VAL A 111 -5.62 -7.28 -15.09
N SER A 112 -5.71 -7.13 -16.41
CA SER A 112 -5.20 -5.95 -17.11
C SER A 112 -6.23 -5.37 -18.07
N GLY A 113 -6.03 -4.10 -18.46
CA GLY A 113 -6.91 -3.41 -19.40
C GLY A 113 -8.22 -2.90 -18.79
N VAL A 114 -8.37 -2.97 -17.46
CA VAL A 114 -9.47 -2.33 -16.72
C VAL A 114 -8.92 -1.20 -15.85
N HIS A 115 -9.70 -0.13 -15.70
CA HIS A 115 -9.32 1.07 -14.92
C HIS A 115 -7.95 1.70 -15.29
N GLY A 116 -7.39 1.35 -16.47
CA GLY A 116 -6.05 1.75 -16.89
C GLY A 116 -4.96 1.36 -15.90
N MET A 117 -5.09 0.19 -15.28
CA MET A 117 -4.15 -0.42 -14.33
C MET A 117 -4.05 -1.92 -14.62
N SER A 118 -3.09 -2.58 -13.98
CA SER A 118 -3.02 -4.04 -13.90
C SER A 118 -3.04 -4.45 -12.43
N PHE A 119 -3.99 -5.30 -12.07
CA PHE A 119 -4.13 -5.85 -10.72
C PHE A 119 -3.49 -7.23 -10.68
N HIS A 120 -2.54 -7.44 -9.79
CA HIS A 120 -1.83 -8.69 -9.56
C HIS A 120 -2.33 -9.25 -8.24
N LEU A 121 -3.26 -10.19 -8.33
CA LEU A 121 -4.02 -10.74 -7.21
C LEU A 121 -3.37 -12.06 -6.79
N MET A 122 -2.91 -12.11 -5.56
CA MET A 122 -2.35 -13.30 -4.95
C MET A 122 -3.44 -14.00 -4.13
N THR A 123 -3.36 -15.32 -4.02
CA THR A 123 -4.18 -16.11 -3.08
C THR A 123 -4.08 -15.54 -1.65
N GLY A 124 -5.19 -15.56 -0.90
CA GLY A 124 -5.25 -15.07 0.48
C GLY A 124 -5.50 -13.55 0.64
N GLY A 125 -6.14 -12.91 -0.33
CA GLY A 125 -6.64 -11.52 -0.18
C GLY A 125 -5.62 -10.41 -0.47
N GLY A 126 -4.40 -10.76 -0.91
CA GLY A 126 -3.30 -9.81 -1.10
C GLY A 126 -2.93 -9.56 -2.57
N GLY A 127 -1.99 -8.63 -2.77
CA GLY A 127 -1.37 -8.43 -4.08
C GLY A 127 -0.76 -7.05 -4.27
N PHE A 128 -0.61 -6.65 -5.53
CA PHE A 128 -0.20 -5.30 -5.89
C PHE A 128 -0.88 -4.83 -7.18
N VAL A 129 -1.03 -3.51 -7.31
CA VAL A 129 -1.50 -2.88 -8.54
C VAL A 129 -0.32 -2.19 -9.22
N THR A 130 -0.24 -2.33 -10.53
CA THR A 130 0.73 -1.60 -11.35
C THR A 130 0.05 -0.69 -12.35
N ARG A 131 0.77 0.37 -12.72
CA ARG A 131 0.43 1.22 -13.85
C ARG A 131 1.66 1.32 -14.75
N SER A 132 1.43 1.35 -16.06
CA SER A 132 2.45 1.76 -17.02
C SER A 132 2.08 3.13 -17.60
N GLY A 133 3.02 4.06 -17.55
CA GLY A 133 2.95 5.35 -18.23
C GLY A 133 3.23 5.29 -19.73
N GLY A 134 3.08 4.12 -20.38
CA GLY A 134 3.35 3.92 -21.80
C GLY A 134 4.74 3.33 -22.12
N GLY A 135 5.50 2.94 -21.09
CA GLY A 135 6.78 2.23 -21.23
C GLY A 135 6.64 0.70 -21.08
N LYS A 136 7.73 -0.03 -21.32
CA LYS A 136 7.80 -1.50 -21.13
C LYS A 136 7.69 -1.93 -19.66
N PHE A 137 7.93 -1.01 -18.73
CA PHE A 137 7.92 -1.25 -17.29
C PHE A 137 6.83 -0.41 -16.62
N ALA A 138 6.37 -0.88 -15.46
CA ALA A 138 5.48 -0.10 -14.63
C ALA A 138 6.22 1.13 -14.08
N ASP A 139 5.62 2.31 -14.18
CA ASP A 139 6.15 3.55 -13.58
C ASP A 139 5.70 3.71 -12.12
N TRP A 140 4.71 2.92 -11.71
CA TRP A 140 4.12 2.97 -10.39
C TRP A 140 3.59 1.60 -9.95
N GLN A 141 3.76 1.30 -8.67
CA GLN A 141 3.26 0.10 -8.01
C GLN A 141 2.82 0.45 -6.59
N ALA A 142 1.72 -0.15 -6.13
CA ALA A 142 1.26 -0.06 -4.75
C ALA A 142 0.67 -1.39 -4.28
N PRO A 143 0.71 -1.67 -2.96
CA PRO A 143 0.01 -2.81 -2.40
C PRO A 143 -1.49 -2.67 -2.60
N LEU A 144 -2.16 -3.82 -2.76
CA LEU A 144 -3.61 -3.91 -2.74
C LEU A 144 -4.07 -4.98 -1.74
N ALA A 145 -5.32 -4.87 -1.33
CA ALA A 145 -6.07 -5.93 -0.70
C ALA A 145 -7.29 -6.25 -1.56
N TRP A 146 -7.79 -7.48 -1.48
CA TRP A 146 -9.01 -7.86 -2.16
C TRP A 146 -9.87 -8.80 -1.31
N GLU A 147 -11.16 -8.79 -1.57
CA GLU A 147 -12.17 -9.61 -0.90
C GLU A 147 -13.32 -9.92 -1.87
N HIS A 148 -14.01 -11.03 -1.69
CA HIS A 148 -15.19 -11.39 -2.47
C HIS A 148 -16.36 -10.46 -2.15
N VAL A 149 -17.18 -10.14 -3.16
CA VAL A 149 -18.40 -9.37 -2.93
C VAL A 149 -19.44 -10.31 -2.30
N PRO A 150 -19.96 -10.03 -1.09
CA PRO A 150 -20.94 -10.90 -0.46
C PRO A 150 -22.22 -11.01 -1.31
N ALA A 151 -22.85 -12.18 -1.31
CA ALA A 151 -24.00 -12.50 -2.18
C ALA A 151 -25.19 -11.51 -2.07
N ILE A 152 -25.32 -10.81 -0.93
CA ILE A 152 -26.35 -9.79 -0.67
C ILE A 152 -26.15 -8.58 -1.59
N GLU A 153 -24.91 -8.10 -1.72
CA GLU A 153 -24.52 -6.97 -2.59
C GLU A 153 -24.68 -7.33 -4.07
N LEU A 154 -24.39 -8.58 -4.46
CA LEU A 154 -24.57 -9.09 -5.81
C LEU A 154 -26.02 -9.06 -6.29
N SER A 155 -26.96 -9.35 -5.39
CA SER A 155 -28.40 -9.32 -5.68
C SER A 155 -28.85 -7.88 -5.93
N ALA A 156 -28.42 -6.94 -5.09
CA ALA A 156 -28.68 -5.52 -5.26
C ALA A 156 -28.06 -4.95 -6.55
N LEU A 157 -26.84 -5.36 -6.91
CA LEU A 157 -26.18 -4.96 -8.16
C LEU A 157 -26.88 -5.47 -9.41
N ARG A 158 -27.45 -6.69 -9.36
CA ARG A 158 -28.25 -7.26 -10.46
C ARG A 158 -29.56 -6.50 -10.65
N GLU A 159 -30.25 -6.17 -9.56
CA GLU A 159 -31.47 -5.35 -9.60
C GLU A 159 -31.18 -3.94 -10.14
N ALA A 160 -30.08 -3.32 -9.71
CA ALA A 160 -29.68 -2.00 -10.20
C ALA A 160 -29.25 -1.98 -11.68
N ARG A 161 -28.74 -3.11 -12.22
CA ARG A 161 -28.35 -3.26 -13.63
C ARG A 161 -29.46 -3.82 -14.52
N ALA A 162 -30.60 -4.24 -13.97
CA ALA A 162 -31.73 -4.66 -14.78
C ALA A 162 -32.22 -3.46 -15.60
N PRO A 163 -32.33 -3.56 -16.93
CA PRO A 163 -32.92 -2.48 -17.71
C PRO A 163 -34.35 -2.26 -17.19
N ALA A 164 -34.67 -1.03 -16.80
CA ALA A 164 -36.02 -0.62 -16.42
C ALA A 164 -36.95 -0.91 -17.61
N GLY A 165 -37.61 -2.07 -17.59
CA GLY A 165 -38.17 -2.69 -18.77
C GLY A 165 -39.56 -3.24 -18.54
N ARG A 166 -40.55 -2.35 -18.73
CA ARG A 166 -41.96 -2.60 -19.04
C ARG A 166 -42.81 -3.31 -17.97
N ALA A 167 -43.64 -2.52 -17.31
CA ALA A 167 -44.96 -2.96 -16.89
C ALA A 167 -45.69 -3.59 -18.09
N MET A 168 -45.97 -4.88 -18.03
CA MET A 168 -46.91 -5.53 -18.95
C MET A 168 -48.33 -5.11 -18.54
N PRO A 169 -49.13 -4.52 -19.45
CA PRO A 169 -50.55 -4.36 -19.18
C PRO A 169 -51.22 -5.74 -19.28
N MET A 170 -51.84 -6.20 -18.18
CA MET A 170 -52.79 -7.30 -18.23
C MET A 170 -54.02 -6.83 -19.01
N LYS A 171 -54.43 -7.63 -20.00
CA LYS A 171 -55.76 -7.57 -20.61
C LYS A 171 -56.69 -8.50 -19.86
#